data_AF-Q7V297-F1
#
_entry.id   AF-Q7V297-F1
#
_cell.length_a   1.000
_cell.length_b   1.000
_cell.length_c   1.000
_cell.angle_alpha   90.00
_cell.angle_beta   90.00
_cell.angle_gamma   90.00
#
_symmetry.space_group_name_H-M   'P 1'
#
loop_
_entity.id
_entity.type
_entity.pdbx_description
1 polymer ?
#
loop_
_entity_poly.entity_id
_entity_poly.type
_entity_poly.pdbx_seq_one_letter_code
_entity_poly.pdbx_strand_id
1 'polypeptide(L)'
;MNNFFLLLFLSVANINPVLSQSSLLESVKKNPGDAIKMCNKFKELNSKGISASSDKAIEFVSKKNNLNPINAEILSIYVIGLHCPQVI
;
A
#
# COMPACT_ATOMS: atom_id res chain seq x y z
N MET A 1 -24.51 -47.40 4.98
CA MET A 1 -24.52 -46.13 5.73
C MET A 1 -23.08 -45.73 6.01
N ASN A 2 -22.33 -45.18 5.04
CA ASN A 2 -20.97 -44.70 5.31
C ASN A 2 -20.32 -43.76 4.28
N ASN A 3 -20.96 -43.43 3.14
CA ASN A 3 -20.35 -42.55 2.12
C ASN A 3 -20.81 -41.09 2.18
N PHE A 4 -21.78 -40.75 3.03
CA PHE A 4 -22.31 -39.38 3.11
C PHE A 4 -21.36 -38.43 3.85
N PHE A 5 -20.66 -38.93 4.88
CA PHE A 5 -19.66 -38.15 5.62
C PHE A 5 -18.39 -37.86 4.81
N LEU A 6 -18.06 -38.71 3.83
CA LEU A 6 -16.86 -38.55 3.02
C LEU A 6 -17.01 -37.45 1.95
N LEU A 7 -18.23 -37.21 1.47
CA LEU A 7 -18.55 -36.13 0.52
C LEU A 7 -18.60 -34.75 1.19
N LEU A 8 -18.92 -34.68 2.48
CA LEU A 8 -18.96 -33.42 3.25
C LEU A 8 -17.57 -32.86 3.58
N PHE A 9 -16.52 -33.68 3.53
CA PHE A 9 -15.14 -33.26 3.78
C PHE A 9 -14.47 -32.60 2.56
N LEU A 10 -14.94 -32.87 1.35
CA LEU A 10 -14.35 -32.33 0.10
C LEU A 10 -14.86 -30.92 -0.27
N SER A 11 -15.90 -30.42 0.40
CA SER A 11 -16.48 -29.09 0.14
C SER A 11 -15.76 -27.92 0.83
N VAL A 12 -14.69 -28.15 1.58
CA VAL A 12 -14.03 -27.10 2.40
C VAL A 12 -12.85 -26.41 1.68
N ALA A 13 -12.53 -26.75 0.43
CA ALA A 13 -11.29 -26.33 -0.23
C ALA A 13 -11.36 -25.01 -1.05
N ASN A 14 -12.28 -24.09 -0.73
CA ASN A 14 -12.27 -22.73 -1.29
C ASN A 14 -12.02 -21.67 -0.20
N ILE A 15 -11.09 -21.93 0.69
CA ILE A 15 -10.44 -20.86 1.46
C ILE A 15 -9.51 -20.13 0.49
N ASN A 16 -10.05 -19.16 -0.25
CA ASN A 16 -9.22 -18.11 -0.84
C ASN A 16 -8.46 -17.51 0.35
N PRO A 17 -7.12 -17.66 0.44
CA PRO A 17 -6.39 -16.93 1.45
C PRO A 17 -6.58 -15.47 1.08
N VAL A 18 -7.50 -14.78 1.76
CA VAL A 18 -7.44 -13.33 1.85
C VAL A 18 -6.17 -13.07 2.63
N LEU A 19 -5.05 -13.06 1.92
CA LEU A 19 -3.79 -12.54 2.42
C LEU A 19 -4.14 -11.16 2.93
N SER A 20 -4.04 -10.97 4.24
CA SER A 20 -4.37 -9.72 4.91
C SER A 20 -3.36 -8.67 4.46
N GLN A 21 -3.58 -8.16 3.25
CA GLN A 21 -2.75 -7.17 2.62
C GLN A 21 -3.01 -5.84 3.32
N SER A 22 -1.96 -5.05 3.53
CA SER A 22 -2.08 -3.74 4.17
C SER A 22 -3.15 -2.91 3.45
N SER A 23 -4.12 -2.37 4.21
CA SER A 23 -5.16 -1.49 3.67
C SER A 23 -4.57 -0.26 2.98
N LEU A 24 -3.38 0.19 3.40
CA LEU A 24 -2.62 1.25 2.74
C LEU A 24 -2.12 0.82 1.36
N LEU A 25 -1.54 -0.38 1.26
CA LEU A 25 -1.09 -0.92 -0.03
C LEU A 25 -2.26 -1.10 -1.00
N GLU A 26 -3.38 -1.61 -0.51
CA GLU A 26 -4.60 -1.73 -1.31
C GLU A 26 -5.15 -0.37 -1.74
N SER A 27 -5.05 0.66 -0.89
CA SER A 27 -5.42 2.03 -1.26
C SER A 27 -4.58 2.57 -2.42
N VAL A 28 -3.27 2.35 -2.40
CA VAL A 28 -2.35 2.76 -3.49
C VAL A 28 -2.73 2.08 -4.80
N LYS A 29 -2.96 0.76 -4.77
CA LYS A 29 -3.36 -0.01 -5.96
C LYS A 29 -4.72 0.43 -6.52
N LYS A 30 -5.69 0.69 -5.66
CA LYS A 30 -7.06 1.07 -6.06
C LYS A 30 -7.13 2.51 -6.56
N ASN A 31 -6.23 3.39 -6.14
CA ASN A 31 -6.18 4.79 -6.56
C ASN A 31 -4.77 5.18 -7.10
N PRO A 32 -4.38 4.65 -8.27
CA PRO A 32 -3.07 4.93 -8.85
C PRO A 32 -2.92 6.41 -9.22
N GLY A 33 -4.02 7.12 -9.52
CA GLY A 33 -3.98 8.54 -9.85
C GLY A 33 -3.46 9.41 -8.70
N ASP A 34 -3.95 9.19 -7.48
CA ASP A 34 -3.41 9.90 -6.31
C ASP A 34 -2.01 9.43 -5.92
N ALA A 35 -1.70 8.15 -6.11
CA ALA A 35 -0.34 7.64 -5.92
C ALA A 35 0.66 8.32 -6.86
N ILE A 36 0.31 8.51 -8.14
CA ILE A 36 1.14 9.23 -9.12
C ILE A 36 1.32 10.70 -8.72
N LYS A 37 0.29 11.37 -8.19
CA LYS A 37 0.43 12.74 -7.68
C LYS A 37 1.41 12.82 -6.51
N MET A 38 1.33 11.90 -5.55
CA MET A 38 2.27 11.81 -4.44
C MET A 38 3.69 11.53 -4.95
N CYS A 39 3.83 10.59 -5.87
CA CYS A 39 5.08 10.28 -6.54
C CYS A 39 5.71 11.50 -7.24
N ASN A 40 4.92 12.31 -7.96
CA ASN A 40 5.41 13.54 -8.58
C ASN A 40 5.88 14.56 -7.53
N LYS A 41 5.18 14.64 -6.39
CA LYS A 41 5.64 15.47 -5.27
C LYS A 41 6.96 14.97 -4.70
N PHE A 42 7.13 13.65 -4.57
CA PHE A 42 8.38 13.08 -4.11
C PHE A 42 9.53 13.35 -5.09
N LYS A 43 9.32 13.24 -6.41
CA LYS A 43 10.32 13.63 -7.42
C LYS A 43 10.74 15.11 -7.28
N GLU A 44 9.80 16.01 -7.00
CA GLU A 44 10.08 17.43 -6.76
C GLU A 44 10.91 17.67 -5.48
N LEU A 45 10.69 16.86 -4.44
CA LEU A 45 11.51 16.90 -3.23
C LEU A 45 12.90 16.32 -3.49
N ASN A 46 12.97 15.21 -4.23
CA ASN A 46 14.20 14.51 -4.56
C ASN A 46 15.14 15.35 -5.42
N SER A 47 14.60 16.13 -6.37
CA SER A 47 15.40 17.09 -7.15
C SER A 47 16.03 18.21 -6.30
N LYS A 48 15.59 18.35 -5.05
CA LYS A 48 16.13 19.28 -4.04
C LYS A 48 16.98 18.56 -2.99
N GLY A 49 17.30 17.28 -3.18
CA GLY A 49 18.05 16.45 -2.23
C GLY A 49 17.24 16.02 -1.00
N ILE A 50 15.91 16.10 -1.05
CA ILE A 50 15.03 15.72 0.07
C ILE A 50 14.46 14.32 -0.22
N SER A 51 14.71 13.38 0.70
CA SER A 51 14.19 12.01 0.60
C SER A 51 12.67 11.96 0.80
N ALA A 52 12.01 11.01 0.14
CA ALA A 52 10.60 10.72 0.32
C ALA A 52 10.24 10.09 1.68
N SER A 53 11.24 9.69 2.48
CA SER A 53 11.09 9.30 3.90
C SER A 53 11.47 10.41 4.88
N SER A 54 11.77 11.63 4.41
CA SER A 54 12.05 12.76 5.30
C SER A 54 10.79 13.22 6.05
N ASP A 55 10.96 13.85 7.22
CA ASP A 55 9.85 14.43 8.00
C ASP A 55 8.96 15.34 7.15
N LYS A 56 9.56 16.12 6.23
CA LYS A 56 8.83 16.99 5.31
C LYS A 56 7.94 16.22 4.33
N ALA A 57 8.44 15.11 3.80
CA ALA A 57 7.66 14.25 2.91
C ALA A 57 6.56 13.50 3.67
N ILE A 58 6.88 12.98 4.86
CA ILE A 58 5.92 12.31 5.75
C ILE A 58 4.81 13.27 6.17
N GLU A 59 5.13 14.51 6.54
CA GLU A 59 4.15 15.53 6.90
C GLU A 59 3.20 15.84 5.73
N PHE A 60 3.73 15.95 4.51
CA PHE A 60 2.90 16.13 3.30
C PHE A 60 1.91 14.97 3.12
N VAL A 61 2.39 13.73 3.22
CA VAL A 61 1.54 12.54 3.04
C VAL A 61 0.52 12.40 4.17
N SER A 62 0.94 12.64 5.41
CA SER A 62 0.09 12.66 6.61
C SER A 62 -1.07 13.64 6.43
N LYS A 63 -0.78 14.90 6.09
CA LYS A 63 -1.80 15.94 5.88
C LYS A 63 -2.71 15.62 4.69
N LYS A 64 -2.14 15.18 3.56
CA LYS A 64 -2.90 14.86 2.35
C LYS A 64 -3.89 13.71 2.54
N ASN A 65 -3.53 12.71 3.35
CA ASN A 65 -4.30 11.47 3.50
C ASN A 65 -4.95 11.31 4.88
N ASN A 66 -4.83 12.32 5.75
CA ASN A 66 -5.30 12.27 7.14
C ASN A 66 -4.79 11.03 7.90
N LEU A 67 -3.47 10.81 7.84
CA LEU A 67 -2.79 9.67 8.47
C LEU A 67 -1.88 10.13 9.60
N ASN A 68 -1.66 9.27 10.60
CA ASN A 68 -0.55 9.48 11.52
C ASN A 68 0.81 9.34 10.80
N PRO A 69 1.91 9.87 11.36
CA PRO A 69 3.21 9.86 10.69
C PRO A 69 3.70 8.46 10.27
N ILE A 70 3.49 7.44 11.12
CA ILE A 70 3.92 6.06 10.83
C ILE A 70 3.19 5.51 9.60
N ASN A 71 1.87 5.67 9.54
CA ASN A 71 1.09 5.23 8.39
C ASN A 71 1.39 6.04 7.13
N ALA A 72 1.74 7.32 7.28
CA ALA A 72 2.15 8.17 6.17
C ALA A 72 3.51 7.71 5.59
N GLU A 73 4.47 7.35 6.44
CA GLU A 73 5.75 6.78 6.01
C GLU A 73 5.56 5.44 5.27
N ILE A 74 4.74 4.54 5.83
CA ILE A 74 4.41 3.26 5.17
C ILE A 74 3.74 3.50 3.81
N LEU A 75 2.81 4.46 3.73
CA LEU A 75 2.18 4.83 2.47
C LEU A 75 3.19 5.39 1.45
N SER A 76 4.14 6.21 1.89
CA SER A 76 5.24 6.70 1.04
C SER A 76 6.04 5.55 0.44
N ILE A 77 6.42 4.56 1.24
CA ILE A 77 7.17 3.37 0.78
C ILE A 77 6.40 2.62 -0.32
N TYR A 78 5.10 2.39 -0.13
CA TYR A 78 4.28 1.73 -1.16
C TYR A 78 4.16 2.53 -2.44
N VAL A 79 3.98 3.86 -2.34
CA VAL A 79 3.90 4.74 -3.51
C VAL A 79 5.21 4.74 -4.30
N ILE A 80 6.35 4.84 -3.62
CA ILE A 80 7.68 4.79 -4.25
C ILE A 80 7.88 3.45 -4.94
N GLY A 81 7.66 2.34 -4.22
CA GLY A 81 7.86 0.99 -4.74
C GLY A 81 6.98 0.66 -5.95
N LEU A 82 5.76 1.19 -6.02
CA LEU A 82 4.82 0.90 -7.11
C LEU A 82 4.87 1.90 -8.27
N HIS A 83 5.21 3.17 -8.04
CA HIS A 83 5.02 4.23 -9.03
C HIS A 83 6.24 5.12 -9.31
N CYS A 84 7.26 5.12 -8.46
CA CYS A 84 8.55 5.76 -8.76
C CYS A 84 9.72 5.17 -7.98
N PRO A 85 10.20 3.98 -8.39
CA PRO A 85 11.30 3.31 -7.71
C PRO A 85 12.63 4.07 -7.80
N GLN A 86 12.75 5.07 -8.67
CA GLN A 86 13.94 5.92 -8.78
C GLN A 86 14.03 7.01 -7.71
N VAL A 87 12.96 7.23 -6.93
CA VAL A 87 12.95 8.25 -5.88
C VAL A 87 13.56 7.68 -4.61
N ILE A 88 14.55 8.40 -4.06
CA ILE A 88 15.19 8.10 -2.76
C ILE A 88 14.46 8.73 -1.58
#